data_AF-A0A2S8ZIE4-F1
#
_entry.id   AF-A0A2S8ZIE4-F1
#
_cell.length_a   1.000
_cell.length_b   1.000
_cell.length_c   1.000
_cell.angle_alpha   90.00
_cell.angle_beta   90.00
_cell.angle_gamma   90.00
#
_symmetry.space_group_name_H-M   'P 1'
#
loop_
_entity.id
_entity.type
_entity.pdbx_description
1 polymer ?
#
loop_
_entity_poly.entity_id
_entity_poly.type
_entity_poly.pdbx_seq_one_letter_code
_entity_poly.pdbx_strand_id
1 'polypeptide(L)'
;MFGRRKRQWENAVATIVLVNIKRVSGDGLTPTREWVADVVRADGSIMRARIDEPRWVTDFWPPDAGAAVKVLVESTSEEVRFDVKNDPSLSVKAQDRRKADAFRKALSQNPSV
;
A
#
# COMPACT_ATOMS: atom_id res chain seq x y z
N MET A 1 2.04 -37.61 -0.70
CA MET A 1 1.14 -36.53 -0.24
C MET A 1 1.96 -35.27 -0.02
N PHE A 2 1.92 -34.31 -0.95
CA PHE A 2 2.56 -33.01 -0.74
C PHE A 2 1.53 -32.05 -0.13
N GLY A 3 1.47 -31.99 1.20
CA GLY A 3 0.71 -30.96 1.89
C GLY A 3 1.30 -29.60 1.53
N ARG A 4 0.50 -28.72 0.90
CA ARG A 4 0.89 -27.32 0.69
C ARG A 4 1.23 -26.73 2.07
N ARG A 5 2.50 -26.42 2.32
CA ARG A 5 2.90 -25.65 3.50
C ARG A 5 2.08 -24.35 3.49
N LYS A 6 1.38 -24.09 4.60
CA LYS A 6 0.58 -22.88 4.77
C LYS A 6 1.55 -21.70 4.74
N ARG A 7 1.37 -20.77 3.78
CA ARG A 7 2.16 -19.54 3.73
C ARG A 7 2.02 -18.79 5.05
N GLN A 8 3.14 -18.43 5.65
CA GLN A 8 3.16 -17.68 6.90
C GLN A 8 3.47 -16.22 6.56
N TRP A 9 2.49 -15.37 6.83
CA TRP A 9 2.58 -13.94 6.57
C TRP A 9 2.81 -13.20 7.87
N GLU A 10 3.81 -12.34 7.88
CA GLU A 10 4.23 -11.54 9.03
C GLU A 10 3.98 -10.05 8.74
N ASN A 11 3.56 -9.32 9.77
CA ASN A 11 3.31 -7.89 9.64
C ASN A 11 4.63 -7.13 9.58
N ALA A 12 4.72 -6.15 8.69
CA ALA A 12 5.85 -5.25 8.56
C ALA A 12 5.39 -3.86 8.10
N VAL A 13 6.32 -2.90 8.10
CA VAL A 13 6.08 -1.55 7.58
C VAL A 13 6.95 -1.34 6.35
N ALA A 14 6.38 -0.80 5.28
CA ALA A 14 7.08 -0.46 4.06
C ALA A 14 7.10 1.05 3.87
N THR A 15 8.27 1.60 3.52
CA THR A 15 8.38 2.94 2.96
C THR A 15 8.49 2.82 1.44
N ILE A 16 7.56 3.42 0.71
CA ILE A 16 7.59 3.40 -0.74
C ILE A 16 8.76 4.24 -1.23
N VAL A 17 9.61 3.64 -2.06
CA VAL A 17 10.77 4.32 -2.67
C VAL A 17 10.37 4.87 -4.04
N LEU A 18 9.76 4.01 -4.88
CA LEU A 18 9.34 4.39 -6.24
C LEU A 18 8.07 3.64 -6.63
N VAL A 19 7.32 4.26 -7.56
CA VAL A 19 6.12 3.69 -8.20
C VAL A 19 6.39 3.58 -9.70
N ASN A 20 6.04 2.44 -10.28
CA ASN A 20 6.11 2.21 -11.72
C ASN A 20 4.75 1.76 -12.26
N ILE A 21 4.43 2.14 -13.51
CA ILE A 21 3.29 1.58 -14.24
C ILE A 21 3.78 0.31 -14.94
N LYS A 22 3.37 -0.84 -14.41
CA LYS A 22 3.73 -2.17 -14.94
C LYS A 22 3.10 -2.45 -16.29
N ARG A 23 1.84 -2.02 -16.46
CA ARG A 23 1.09 -2.12 -17.72
C ARG A 23 -0.11 -1.18 -17.68
N VAL A 24 -0.67 -0.91 -18.84
CA VAL A 24 -1.96 -0.22 -18.99
C VAL A 24 -2.94 -1.18 -19.65
N SER A 25 -4.22 -1.12 -19.28
CA SER A 25 -5.30 -1.84 -19.95
C SER A 25 -5.38 -1.51 -21.45
N GLY A 26 -6.02 -2.38 -22.24
CA GLY A 26 -6.11 -2.22 -23.69
C GLY A 26 -6.86 -0.96 -24.14
N ASP A 27 -7.72 -0.40 -23.28
CA ASP A 27 -8.40 0.89 -23.49
C ASP A 27 -7.56 2.11 -23.06
N GLY A 28 -6.36 1.90 -22.50
CA GLY A 28 -5.46 2.97 -22.05
C GLY A 28 -5.85 3.62 -20.73
N LEU A 29 -6.95 3.22 -20.08
CA LEU A 29 -7.52 3.97 -18.95
C LEU A 29 -7.07 3.48 -17.57
N THR A 30 -6.70 2.20 -17.45
CA THR A 30 -6.43 1.56 -16.16
C THR A 30 -4.99 1.07 -16.07
N PRO A 31 -4.09 1.83 -15.44
CA PRO A 31 -2.75 1.35 -15.16
C PRO A 31 -2.76 0.31 -14.03
N THR A 32 -2.04 -0.79 -14.24
CA THR A 32 -1.57 -1.66 -13.14
C THR A 32 -0.19 -1.18 -12.72
N ARG A 33 0.00 -0.98 -11.42
CA ARG A 33 1.22 -0.45 -10.83
C ARG A 33 2.04 -1.54 -10.15
N GLU A 34 3.28 -1.18 -9.87
CA GLU A 34 4.18 -1.90 -8.99
C GLU A 34 5.04 -0.89 -8.22
N TRP A 35 5.51 -1.30 -7.05
CA TRP A 35 6.26 -0.45 -6.15
C TRP A 35 7.59 -1.08 -5.83
N VAL A 36 8.60 -0.25 -5.66
CA VAL A 36 9.82 -0.59 -4.92
C VAL A 36 9.66 0.02 -3.53
N ALA A 37 9.89 -0.77 -2.49
CA ALA A 37 9.75 -0.33 -1.10
C ALA A 37 10.86 -0.88 -0.21
N ASP A 38 11.26 -0.09 0.78
CA ASP A 38 12.10 -0.54 1.88
C ASP A 38 11.20 -1.05 3.00
N VAL A 39 11.31 -2.34 3.31
CA VAL A 39 10.46 -3.05 4.26
C VAL A 39 11.23 -3.28 5.55
N VAL A 40 10.69 -2.77 6.64
CA VAL A 40 11.19 -2.97 8.01
C VAL A 40 10.35 -4.05 8.68
N ARG A 41 10.97 -5.19 8.96
CA ARG A 41 10.34 -6.32 9.66
C ARG A 41 10.30 -6.09 11.17
N ALA A 42 9.55 -6.93 11.88
CA ALA A 42 9.39 -6.82 13.34
C ALA A 42 10.71 -7.04 14.11
N ASP A 43 11.66 -7.79 13.54
CA ASP A 43 13.00 -8.00 14.09
C ASP A 43 13.96 -6.84 13.81
N GLY A 44 13.49 -5.77 13.14
CA GLY A 44 14.30 -4.61 12.76
C GLY A 44 15.12 -4.79 11.49
N SER A 45 15.11 -5.98 10.87
CA SER A 45 15.76 -6.20 9.59
C SER A 45 15.07 -5.39 8.48
N ILE A 46 15.89 -4.94 7.51
CA ILE A 46 15.43 -4.14 6.38
C ILE A 46 15.74 -4.87 5.08
N MET A 47 14.75 -4.95 4.19
CA MET A 47 14.93 -5.47 2.83
C MET A 47 14.27 -4.55 1.80
N ARG A 48 14.85 -4.47 0.61
CA ARG A 48 14.21 -3.82 -0.53
C ARG A 48 13.39 -4.84 -1.32
N ALA A 49 12.11 -4.54 -1.52
CA ALA A 49 11.16 -5.44 -2.14
C ALA A 49 10.40 -4.80 -3.29
N ARG A 50 9.99 -5.63 -4.24
CA ARG A 50 8.95 -5.28 -5.20
C ARG A 50 7.59 -5.69 -4.64
N ILE A 51 6.61 -4.80 -4.74
CA ILE A 51 5.22 -5.06 -4.36
C ILE A 51 4.37 -4.87 -5.62
N ASP A 52 3.52 -5.83 -5.93
CA ASP A 52 2.58 -5.73 -7.05
C ASP A 52 1.24 -5.14 -6.57
N GLU A 53 0.51 -4.49 -7.49
CA GLU A 53 -0.85 -3.99 -7.20
C GLU A 53 -1.76 -5.16 -6.78
N PRO A 54 -2.48 -5.02 -5.66
CA PRO A 54 -3.27 -6.12 -5.15
C PRO A 54 -4.41 -6.43 -6.11
N ARG A 55 -4.51 -7.69 -6.52
CA ARG A 55 -5.59 -8.15 -7.40
C ARG A 55 -6.87 -8.35 -6.60
N TRP A 56 -8.01 -8.08 -7.24
CA TRP A 56 -9.34 -8.33 -6.67
C TRP A 56 -9.68 -7.50 -5.42
N VAL A 57 -9.00 -6.36 -5.22
CA VAL A 57 -9.32 -5.38 -4.18
C VAL A 57 -10.04 -4.21 -4.83
N THR A 58 -11.24 -3.88 -4.35
CA THR A 58 -12.08 -2.80 -4.90
C THR A 58 -11.92 -1.47 -4.14
N ASP A 59 -11.35 -1.50 -2.94
CA ASP A 59 -11.06 -0.33 -2.11
C ASP A 59 -9.54 -0.25 -1.87
N PHE A 60 -8.82 0.28 -2.87
CA PHE A 60 -7.38 0.44 -2.81
C PHE A 60 -6.97 1.85 -3.24
N TRP A 61 -6.27 2.55 -2.36
CA TRP A 61 -5.63 3.83 -2.63
C TRP A 61 -4.14 3.60 -2.90
N PRO A 62 -3.66 3.79 -4.13
CA PRO A 62 -2.25 3.65 -4.47
C PRO A 62 -1.37 4.58 -3.62
N PRO A 63 -0.38 4.06 -2.87
CA PRO A 63 0.55 4.91 -2.12
C PRO A 63 1.60 5.52 -3.06
N ASP A 64 1.97 6.77 -2.79
CA ASP A 64 3.04 7.49 -3.50
C ASP A 64 4.42 7.23 -2.85
N ALA A 65 5.48 7.64 -3.55
CA ALA A 65 6.83 7.63 -2.98
C ALA A 65 6.91 8.45 -1.68
N GLY A 66 7.63 7.92 -0.70
CA GLY A 66 7.75 8.47 0.65
C GLY A 66 6.62 8.03 1.61
N ALA A 67 5.54 7.42 1.12
CA ALA A 67 4.49 6.92 2.00
C ALA A 67 4.96 5.72 2.83
N ALA A 68 4.65 5.74 4.13
CA ALA A 68 4.81 4.60 5.02
C ALA A 68 3.47 3.85 5.14
N VAL A 69 3.48 2.57 4.82
CA VAL A 69 2.28 1.71 4.75
C VAL A 69 2.53 0.36 5.40
N LYS A 70 1.47 -0.31 5.86
CA LYS A 70 1.54 -1.66 6.40
C LYS A 70 1.58 -2.68 5.26
N VAL A 71 2.45 -3.66 5.42
CA VAL A 71 2.62 -4.77 4.47
C VAL A 71 2.67 -6.09 5.21
N LEU A 72 2.49 -7.17 4.45
CA LEU A 72 2.68 -8.54 4.88
C LEU A 72 3.86 -9.12 4.11
N VAL A 73 4.78 -9.76 4.83
CA VAL A 73 5.94 -10.46 4.28
C VAL A 73 5.75 -11.96 4.47
N GLU A 74 5.91 -12.74 3.41
CA GLU A 74 5.92 -14.20 3.49
C GLU A 74 7.28 -14.67 4.00
N SER A 75 7.30 -15.45 5.08
CA SER A 75 8.53 -15.76 5.84
C SER A 75 9.54 -16.63 5.08
N THR A 76 9.11 -17.36 4.05
CA THR A 76 9.95 -18.31 3.29
C THR A 76 10.38 -17.75 1.94
N SER A 77 9.46 -17.13 1.20
CA SER A 77 9.71 -16.63 -0.15
C SER A 77 10.05 -15.14 -0.20
N GLU A 78 9.97 -14.46 0.94
CA GLU A 78 10.13 -13.00 1.06
C GLU A 78 9.18 -12.21 0.15
N GLU A 79 8.04 -12.82 -0.18
CA GLU A 79 7.00 -12.17 -0.99
C GLU A 79 6.36 -11.07 -0.15
N VAL A 80 6.22 -9.87 -0.71
CA VAL A 80 5.64 -8.72 -0.01
C VAL A 80 4.34 -8.29 -0.67
N ARG A 81 3.32 -8.04 0.13
CA ARG A 81 2.03 -7.50 -0.33
C ARG A 81 1.51 -6.45 0.64
N PHE A 82 0.68 -5.54 0.14
CA PHE A 82 0.00 -4.57 0.99
C PHE A 82 -0.97 -5.23 1.99
N ASP A 83 -1.00 -4.72 3.21
CA ASP A 83 -2.04 -5.06 4.20
C ASP A 83 -3.26 -4.16 4.02
N VAL A 84 -3.95 -4.31 2.88
CA VAL A 84 -5.13 -3.52 2.52
C VAL A 84 -6.27 -3.62 3.54
N LYS A 85 -6.28 -4.68 4.36
CA LYS A 85 -7.32 -4.91 5.36
C LYS A 85 -7.12 -4.04 6.60
N ASN A 86 -5.88 -3.86 7.03
CA ASN A 86 -5.58 -3.20 8.31
C ASN A 86 -4.88 -1.84 8.15
N ASP A 87 -4.63 -1.41 6.91
CA ASP A 87 -4.06 -0.10 6.61
C ASP A 87 -5.09 0.87 6.02
N PRO A 88 -5.64 1.80 6.84
CA PRO A 88 -6.56 2.81 6.34
C PRO A 88 -5.89 3.80 5.38
N SER A 89 -4.56 3.91 5.33
CA SER A 89 -3.86 4.73 4.32
C SER A 89 -4.09 4.22 2.89
N LEU A 90 -4.35 2.91 2.76
CA LEU A 90 -4.56 2.21 1.49
C LEU A 90 -6.03 2.08 1.10
N SER A 91 -6.98 2.71 1.81
CA SER A 91 -8.41 2.68 1.48
C SER A 91 -8.82 4.00 0.83
N VAL A 92 -9.48 3.92 -0.33
CA VAL A 92 -10.07 5.09 -1.01
C VAL A 92 -11.09 5.75 -0.10
N LYS A 93 -11.96 4.95 0.51
CA LYS A 93 -13.01 5.46 1.41
C LYS A 93 -12.43 6.22 2.60
N ALA A 94 -11.36 5.71 3.20
CA ALA A 94 -10.69 6.37 4.31
C ALA A 94 -9.96 7.65 3.89
N GLN A 95 -9.40 7.68 2.67
CA GLN A 95 -8.79 8.89 2.11
C GLN A 95 -9.84 9.96 1.78
N ASP A 96 -10.95 9.58 1.15
CA ASP A 96 -12.06 10.49 0.83
C ASP A 96 -12.64 11.12 2.09
N ARG A 97 -12.85 10.32 3.15
CA ARG A 97 -13.29 10.84 4.44
C ARG A 97 -12.30 11.86 5.01
N ARG A 98 -11.00 11.53 5.01
CA ARG A 98 -9.95 12.46 5.50
C ARG A 98 -9.91 13.76 4.70
N LYS A 99 -10.02 13.69 3.38
CA LYS A 99 -10.06 14.86 2.51
C LYS A 99 -11.30 15.71 2.75
N ALA A 100 -12.46 15.09 2.88
CA ALA A 100 -13.71 15.79 3.19
C ALA A 100 -13.65 16.48 4.56
N ASP A 101 -13.10 15.81 5.58
CA ASP A 101 -12.93 16.38 6.91
C ASP A 101 -11.91 17.52 6.92
N ALA A 102 -10.80 17.39 6.18
CA ALA A 102 -9.82 18.47 6.01
C ALA A 102 -10.42 19.68 5.29
N PHE A 103 -11.21 19.45 4.24
CA PHE A 103 -11.92 20.51 3.51
C PHE A 103 -12.89 21.28 4.41
N ARG A 104 -13.72 20.58 5.19
CA ARG A 104 -14.64 21.21 6.15
C ARG A 104 -13.89 22.03 7.20
N LYS A 105 -12.77 21.50 7.72
CA LYS A 105 -11.94 22.23 8.68
C LYS A 105 -11.36 23.51 8.08
N ALA A 106 -10.83 23.44 6.85
CA ALA A 106 -10.31 24.61 6.15
C ALA A 106 -11.37 25.68 5.93
N LEU A 107 -12.61 25.31 5.57
CA LEU A 107 -13.72 26.26 5.43
C LEU A 107 -14.11 26.94 6.75
N SER A 108 -13.95 26.26 7.88
CA SER A 108 -14.26 26.82 9.21
C SER A 108 -13.17 27.73 9.78
N GLN A 109 -12.00 27.78 9.14
CA GLN A 109 -10.92 28.67 9.54
C GLN A 109 -11.12 30.05 8.91
N ASN A 110 -11.14 31.10 9.73
CA ASN A 110 -11.02 32.46 9.21
C ASN A 110 -9.65 32.60 8.54
N PRO A 111 -9.58 33.18 7.32
CA PRO A 111 -8.30 33.48 6.72
C PRO A 111 -7.53 34.40 7.67
N SER A 112 -6.34 33.95 8.08
CA SER A 112 -5.45 34.78 8.89
C SER A 112 -4.95 35.90 7.98
N VAL A 113 -5.22 37.15 8.37
CA VAL A 113 -4.67 38.36 7.73
C VAL A 113 -3.27 38.60 8.24
#